data_AF-A0A9Q1I365-F1
#
_entry.id   AF-A0A9Q1I365-F1
#
_cell.length_a   1.000
_cell.length_b   1.000
_cell.length_c   1.000
_cell.angle_alpha   90.00
_cell.angle_beta   90.00
_cell.angle_gamma   90.00
#
_symmetry.space_group_name_H-M   'P 1'
#
loop_
_entity.id
_entity.type
_entity.pdbx_description
1 polymer ?
#
loop_
_entity_poly.entity_id
_entity_poly.type
_entity_poly.pdbx_seq_one_letter_code
_entity_poly.pdbx_strand_id
1 'polypeptide(L)'
;MSTPSVPSPLSSPAEAVGIEAQLKCHTPLASPSPFLHQKQSQMREDRMQAVSGWPMGRSDRMARFLYRFLLPVAIFSFLLFLGLVRLPDGTVQQCEASWLPCLGLYAPEFKPVPSTLPSDTDGNHGDGLLLSECPGQNFQVSRLLSDLHSALGPGSEVLLQPYLSSWDELIKFMESLGAVVEFFSQKVRDKVSVIRRLAQEELERQEEGPQRMGTGRNKHKDPGSLGNTGPEAENQLQHLGADGENERGSYKSVRSMIRTELSRGMVDFERETASGCRNLLRLNRSLLWLQLFLKNMADGPDADGRLRSPGELCREAYQQALAPYHPWLIRRAAEIVILAMPEWDTFFRLVCVHSQAEAAPVLDRVVRAIEEVYSRTQGALQEHVVCQSA
;
A
#
# COMPACT_ATOMS: atom_id res chain seq x y z
N MET A 1 12.33 53.36 28.75
CA MET A 1 11.92 53.04 30.13
C MET A 1 12.21 51.58 30.38
N SER A 2 13.09 51.32 31.34
CA SER A 2 13.18 50.11 32.17
C SER A 2 13.57 48.76 31.53
N THR A 3 14.85 48.42 31.61
CA THR A 3 15.30 47.12 32.15
C THR A 3 15.23 47.17 33.70
N PRO A 4 15.62 46.16 34.49
CA PRO A 4 15.90 44.73 34.27
C PRO A 4 15.16 43.84 35.32
N SER A 5 15.37 42.51 35.34
CA SER A 5 15.82 41.79 36.58
C SER A 5 15.82 40.26 36.44
N VAL A 6 17.01 39.69 36.64
CA VAL A 6 17.30 38.32 37.09
C VAL A 6 16.85 38.17 38.57
N PRO A 7 16.58 36.94 39.06
CA PRO A 7 17.41 36.44 40.15
C PRO A 7 17.68 34.91 40.12
N SER A 8 18.93 34.54 40.38
CA SER A 8 19.32 33.47 41.33
C SER A 8 19.82 34.17 42.61
N PRO A 9 20.34 33.52 43.68
CA PRO A 9 20.40 32.11 44.10
C PRO A 9 19.94 31.92 45.58
N LEU A 10 20.05 30.70 46.16
CA LEU A 10 20.75 30.41 47.45
C LEU A 10 20.30 29.10 48.16
N SER A 11 21.33 28.44 48.72
CA SER A 11 21.41 27.71 50.00
C SER A 11 20.68 26.38 50.23
N SER A 12 21.50 25.32 50.37
CA SER A 12 21.32 24.16 51.27
C SER A 12 21.39 24.62 52.75
N PRO A 13 20.80 23.88 53.72
CA PRO A 13 21.58 22.87 54.48
C PRO A 13 20.79 21.67 55.10
N ALA A 14 21.56 20.67 55.58
CA ALA A 14 21.40 19.82 56.79
C ALA A 14 20.22 18.80 56.87
N GLU A 15 20.49 17.48 56.93
CA GLU A 15 20.66 16.59 58.14
C GLU A 15 19.34 16.28 58.86
N ALA A 16 19.00 15.12 59.45
CA ALA A 16 19.60 13.81 59.76
C ALA A 16 18.44 12.82 60.02
N VAL A 17 18.65 11.49 60.10
CA VAL A 17 18.51 10.60 61.29
C VAL A 17 18.17 9.19 60.72
N GLY A 18 18.72 8.04 61.14
CA GLY A 18 19.71 7.75 62.17
C GLY A 18 19.98 6.23 62.35
N ILE A 19 20.66 5.92 63.47
CA ILE A 19 20.68 4.66 64.26
C ILE A 19 21.50 3.50 63.62
N GLU A 20 22.48 2.82 64.24
CA GLU A 20 22.97 2.70 65.62
C GLU A 20 24.44 2.21 65.64
N ALA A 21 25.11 2.41 66.77
CA ALA A 21 26.49 2.06 67.07
C ALA A 21 26.60 0.71 67.84
N GLN A 22 27.84 0.42 68.28
CA GLN A 22 28.31 -0.52 69.34
C GLN A 22 29.00 -1.79 68.77
N LEU A 23 30.17 -2.27 69.23
CA LEU A 23 31.02 -1.92 70.38
C LEU A 23 32.45 -2.48 70.20
N LYS A 24 33.36 -2.04 71.06
CA LYS A 24 34.83 -2.13 71.00
C LYS A 24 35.38 -3.07 72.11
N CYS A 25 36.63 -3.52 71.90
CA CYS A 25 37.62 -4.01 72.90
C CYS A 25 37.48 -5.49 73.38
N HIS A 26 38.51 -6.28 73.72
CA HIS A 26 39.95 -6.10 74.03
C HIS A 26 40.72 -7.46 73.85
N THR A 27 41.97 -7.41 73.34
CA THR A 27 43.24 -8.20 73.56
C THR A 27 43.33 -9.45 74.49
N PRO A 28 44.45 -10.27 74.57
CA PRO A 28 45.76 -10.29 73.84
C PRO A 28 46.44 -11.69 73.56
N LEU A 29 47.61 -11.64 72.90
CA LEU A 29 48.88 -12.42 73.08
C LEU A 29 48.93 -13.97 72.99
N ALA A 30 49.68 -14.46 71.99
CA ALA A 30 50.77 -15.44 72.16
C ALA A 30 51.64 -15.53 70.88
N SER A 31 52.96 -15.50 71.04
CA SER A 31 53.98 -15.93 70.07
C SER A 31 54.88 -16.96 70.78
N PRO A 32 55.85 -17.62 70.12
CA PRO A 32 55.92 -18.24 68.79
C PRO A 32 56.39 -19.72 68.89
N SER A 33 56.37 -20.52 67.81
CA SER A 33 57.23 -21.72 67.72
C SER A 33 57.54 -22.11 66.26
N PRO A 34 58.77 -22.55 65.94
CA PRO A 34 59.38 -22.43 64.60
C PRO A 34 59.00 -23.55 63.61
N PHE A 35 58.00 -24.37 63.94
CA PHE A 35 57.61 -25.53 63.12
C PHE A 35 56.54 -25.23 62.06
N LEU A 36 55.96 -24.02 62.05
CA LEU A 36 54.94 -23.63 61.09
C LEU A 36 55.50 -22.97 59.82
N HIS A 37 56.73 -22.48 59.83
CA HIS A 37 57.31 -21.79 58.67
C HIS A 37 57.58 -22.76 57.49
N GLN A 38 57.85 -24.03 57.78
CA GLN A 38 58.08 -25.05 56.76
C GLN A 38 56.77 -25.65 56.21
N LYS A 39 55.68 -25.63 57.00
CA LYS A 39 54.35 -26.07 56.55
C LYS A 39 53.56 -24.95 55.84
N GLN A 40 53.84 -23.68 56.16
CA GLN A 40 53.25 -22.53 55.46
C GLN A 40 53.86 -22.26 54.08
N SER A 41 55.16 -22.51 53.84
CA SER A 41 55.71 -22.39 52.48
C SER A 41 55.09 -23.44 51.55
N GLN A 42 55.00 -24.69 52.00
CA GLN A 42 54.38 -25.79 51.25
C GLN A 42 52.89 -25.53 50.95
N MET A 43 52.10 -25.08 51.94
CA MET A 43 50.70 -24.73 51.71
C MET A 43 50.51 -23.45 50.87
N ARG A 44 51.47 -22.52 50.82
CA ARG A 44 51.34 -21.30 50.01
C ARG A 44 51.60 -21.58 48.53
N GLU A 45 52.49 -22.53 48.21
CA GLU A 45 52.64 -23.08 46.85
C GLU A 45 51.43 -23.90 46.42
N ASP A 46 50.91 -24.78 47.28
CA ASP A 46 49.69 -25.56 46.97
C ASP A 46 48.46 -24.65 46.82
N ARG A 47 48.37 -23.55 47.59
CA ARG A 47 47.27 -22.58 47.47
C ARG A 47 47.41 -21.63 46.27
N MET A 48 48.63 -21.36 45.77
CA MET A 48 48.80 -20.66 44.50
C MET A 48 48.48 -21.56 43.30
N GLN A 49 48.80 -22.86 43.36
CA GLN A 49 48.40 -23.82 42.32
C GLN A 49 46.90 -24.16 42.36
N ALA A 50 46.23 -24.03 43.52
CA ALA A 50 44.78 -24.24 43.66
C ALA A 50 43.91 -23.02 43.26
N VAL A 51 44.49 -21.84 42.99
CA VAL A 51 43.74 -20.67 42.48
C VAL A 51 43.85 -20.52 40.96
N SER A 52 44.85 -21.12 40.31
CA SER A 52 44.95 -21.17 38.85
C SER A 52 44.26 -22.38 38.20
N GLY A 53 43.58 -23.22 38.99
CA GLY A 53 43.09 -24.53 38.56
C GLY A 53 41.59 -24.76 38.75
N TRP A 54 40.75 -23.72 38.83
CA TRP A 54 39.31 -23.92 38.70
C TRP A 54 38.96 -24.06 37.22
N PRO A 55 38.42 -25.21 36.76
CA PRO A 55 37.87 -25.30 35.42
C PRO A 55 36.63 -24.41 35.42
N MET A 56 36.77 -23.15 34.98
CA MET A 56 35.61 -22.38 34.50
C MET A 56 34.97 -23.24 33.43
N GLY A 57 33.85 -23.85 33.81
CA GLY A 57 33.18 -24.88 33.05
C GLY A 57 32.94 -24.39 31.63
N ARG A 58 33.01 -25.31 30.68
CA ARG A 58 32.59 -25.05 29.30
C ARG A 58 31.21 -24.36 29.24
N SER A 59 30.37 -24.61 30.25
CA SER A 59 29.08 -23.94 30.52
C SER A 59 29.18 -22.42 30.80
N ASP A 60 30.20 -21.93 31.52
CA ASP A 60 30.32 -20.52 31.91
C ASP A 60 30.81 -19.60 30.78
N ARG A 61 31.58 -20.17 29.84
CA ARG A 61 31.93 -19.48 28.58
C ARG A 61 30.76 -19.47 27.62
N MET A 62 30.02 -20.58 27.53
CA MET A 62 28.83 -20.67 26.69
C MET A 62 27.70 -19.79 27.21
N ALA A 63 27.50 -19.70 28.54
CA ALA A 63 26.55 -18.80 29.18
C ALA A 63 26.91 -17.33 28.98
N ARG A 64 28.19 -16.95 29.09
CA ARG A 64 28.64 -15.58 28.77
C ARG A 64 28.55 -15.25 27.28
N PHE A 65 28.75 -16.21 26.39
CA PHE A 65 28.59 -16.04 24.95
C PHE A 65 27.10 -15.90 24.61
N LEU A 66 26.27 -16.83 25.10
CA LEU A 66 24.80 -16.77 24.99
C LEU A 66 24.28 -15.46 25.56
N TYR A 67 24.72 -15.00 26.73
CA TYR A 67 24.28 -13.72 27.29
C TYR A 67 24.77 -12.52 26.45
N ARG A 68 25.97 -12.57 25.86
CA ARG A 68 26.47 -11.51 24.95
C ARG A 68 25.67 -11.37 23.65
N PHE A 69 24.99 -12.41 23.19
CA PHE A 69 24.14 -12.38 21.99
C PHE A 69 22.64 -12.31 22.31
N LEU A 70 22.18 -12.99 23.36
CA LEU A 70 20.79 -12.98 23.81
C LEU A 70 20.41 -11.65 24.47
N LEU A 71 21.33 -10.98 25.17
CA LEU A 71 21.05 -9.65 25.74
C LEU A 71 20.80 -8.60 24.63
N PRO A 72 21.63 -8.42 23.59
CA PRO A 72 21.32 -7.48 22.53
C PRO A 72 20.10 -7.91 21.71
N VAL A 73 19.84 -9.21 21.51
CA VAL A 73 18.59 -9.68 20.87
C VAL A 73 17.38 -9.38 21.74
N ALA A 74 17.44 -9.61 23.05
CA ALA A 74 16.35 -9.29 23.97
C ALA A 74 16.15 -7.78 24.10
N ILE A 75 17.21 -6.99 24.13
CA ILE A 75 17.14 -5.53 24.09
C ILE A 75 16.56 -5.06 22.75
N PHE A 76 16.97 -5.64 21.62
CA PHE A 76 16.43 -5.30 20.31
C PHE A 76 14.95 -5.69 20.17
N SER A 77 14.55 -6.87 20.65
CA SER A 77 13.16 -7.30 20.73
C SER A 77 12.34 -6.44 21.70
N PHE A 78 12.92 -6.02 22.82
CA PHE A 78 12.28 -5.11 23.78
C PHE A 78 12.15 -3.69 23.22
N LEU A 79 13.15 -3.20 22.47
CA LEU A 79 13.08 -1.92 21.77
C LEU A 79 12.09 -1.96 20.60
N LEU A 80 12.00 -3.09 19.88
CA LEU A 80 10.93 -3.35 18.90
C LEU A 80 9.58 -3.36 19.59
N PHE A 81 9.43 -4.08 20.70
CA PHE A 81 8.20 -4.14 21.47
C PHE A 81 7.81 -2.76 22.02
N LEU A 82 8.75 -2.01 22.59
CA LEU A 82 8.52 -0.63 23.03
C LEU A 82 8.24 0.30 21.85
N GLY A 83 8.85 0.11 20.69
CA GLY A 83 8.56 0.85 19.46
C GLY A 83 7.17 0.54 18.90
N LEU A 84 6.68 -0.69 19.09
CA LEU A 84 5.32 -1.11 18.76
C LEU A 84 4.29 -0.62 19.79
N VAL A 85 4.67 -0.49 21.07
CA VAL A 85 3.79 -0.11 22.20
C VAL A 85 3.80 1.40 22.48
N ARG A 86 4.79 2.16 22.00
CA ARG A 86 4.94 3.61 22.18
C ARG A 86 4.63 4.40 20.90
N LEU A 87 3.89 3.81 19.98
CA LEU A 87 3.26 4.63 18.95
C LEU A 87 2.14 5.40 19.64
N PRO A 88 2.19 6.74 19.69
CA PRO A 88 1.03 7.48 20.10
C PRO A 88 -0.07 7.11 19.11
N ASP A 89 -1.18 6.58 19.65
CA ASP A 89 -2.48 6.49 19.00
C ASP A 89 -2.95 7.92 18.64
N GLY A 90 -2.25 8.57 17.73
CA GLY A 90 -2.72 9.74 17.03
C GLY A 90 -3.76 9.27 16.03
N THR A 91 -4.93 8.87 16.52
CA THR A 91 -6.22 8.89 15.82
C THR A 91 -6.16 8.52 14.33
N VAL A 92 -5.80 7.27 14.01
CA VAL A 92 -6.05 6.65 12.69
C VAL A 92 -6.72 5.29 12.89
N GLN A 93 -7.62 5.20 13.86
CA GLN A 93 -8.30 3.95 14.22
C GLN A 93 -9.60 3.70 13.43
N GLN A 94 -9.92 4.51 12.41
CA GLN A 94 -11.18 4.39 11.68
C GLN A 94 -11.11 4.06 10.18
N CYS A 95 -9.95 4.04 9.50
CA CYS A 95 -9.93 3.74 8.05
C CYS A 95 -9.48 2.33 7.67
N GLU A 96 -9.00 1.52 8.63
CA GLU A 96 -8.64 0.12 8.38
C GLU A 96 -9.84 -0.83 8.59
N ALA A 97 -10.80 -0.45 9.45
CA ALA A 97 -11.89 -1.30 9.92
C ALA A 97 -13.28 -0.99 9.34
N SER A 98 -13.47 0.12 8.63
CA SER A 98 -14.76 0.42 8.02
C SER A 98 -14.58 1.11 6.69
N TRP A 99 -15.35 0.65 5.70
CA TRP A 99 -15.42 1.24 4.38
C TRP A 99 -16.12 2.61 4.39
N LEU A 100 -16.94 2.84 5.41
CA LEU A 100 -17.89 3.94 5.48
C LEU A 100 -17.34 5.33 5.86
N PRO A 101 -16.28 5.53 6.67
CA PRO A 101 -15.83 6.88 6.96
C PRO A 101 -14.87 7.43 5.91
N CYS A 102 -14.25 6.60 5.06
CA CYS A 102 -13.20 7.06 4.16
C CYS A 102 -13.70 7.65 2.83
N LEU A 103 -14.92 7.31 2.38
CA LEU A 103 -15.48 7.83 1.11
C LEU A 103 -16.05 9.25 1.25
N GLY A 104 -16.46 9.65 2.46
CA GLY A 104 -17.05 10.97 2.72
C GLY A 104 -16.06 12.06 3.15
N LEU A 105 -14.90 11.70 3.71
CA LEU A 105 -13.91 12.66 4.21
C LEU A 105 -12.79 13.00 3.21
N TYR A 106 -12.67 12.24 2.12
CA TYR A 106 -11.63 12.40 1.10
C TYR A 106 -12.24 12.45 -0.31
N ALA A 107 -13.24 13.29 -0.50
CA ALA A 107 -13.36 13.98 -1.78
C ALA A 107 -12.40 15.17 -1.68
N PRO A 108 -11.14 15.10 -2.16
CA PRO A 108 -10.42 16.34 -2.42
C PRO A 108 -11.34 17.17 -3.31
N GLU A 109 -11.65 18.39 -2.88
CA GLU A 109 -12.41 19.35 -3.67
C GLU A 109 -11.53 19.73 -4.87
N PHE A 110 -11.47 18.83 -5.84
CA PHE A 110 -10.83 19.07 -7.11
C PHE A 110 -11.78 20.03 -7.81
N LYS A 111 -11.45 21.32 -7.77
CA LYS A 111 -12.10 22.30 -8.64
C LYS A 111 -11.80 21.85 -10.06
N PRO A 112 -12.79 21.36 -10.83
CA PRO A 112 -12.55 21.07 -12.23
C PRO A 112 -12.08 22.38 -12.86
N VAL A 113 -10.89 22.36 -13.46
CA VAL A 113 -10.50 23.44 -14.37
C VAL A 113 -11.61 23.50 -15.42
N PRO A 114 -12.24 24.67 -15.66
CA PRO A 114 -13.33 24.77 -16.62
C PRO A 114 -12.86 24.24 -17.97
N SER A 115 -13.42 23.12 -18.39
CA SER A 115 -13.28 22.59 -19.73
C SER A 115 -14.04 23.52 -20.68
N THR A 116 -13.40 24.60 -21.11
CA THR A 116 -13.75 25.20 -22.40
C THR A 116 -13.36 24.20 -23.48
N LEU A 117 -14.30 23.32 -23.80
CA LEU A 117 -14.26 22.46 -24.97
C LEU A 117 -14.67 23.31 -26.19
N PRO A 118 -13.81 23.57 -27.18
CA PRO A 118 -14.30 23.88 -28.51
C PRO A 118 -14.93 22.61 -29.06
N SER A 119 -16.20 22.70 -29.44
CA SER A 119 -16.91 21.65 -30.15
C SER A 119 -16.40 21.59 -31.58
N ASP A 120 -15.30 20.87 -31.82
CA ASP A 120 -14.82 20.61 -33.17
C ASP A 120 -15.42 19.30 -33.69
N THR A 121 -16.58 19.42 -34.33
CA THR A 121 -16.96 18.52 -35.42
C THR A 121 -16.12 18.89 -36.63
N ASP A 122 -14.93 18.32 -36.77
CA ASP A 122 -14.38 18.07 -38.09
C ASP A 122 -13.38 16.92 -38.08
N GLY A 123 -13.50 16.05 -39.08
CA GLY A 123 -12.54 14.98 -39.29
C GLY A 123 -11.19 15.56 -39.67
N ASN A 124 -10.13 14.89 -39.19
CA ASN A 124 -8.71 15.14 -39.50
C ASN A 124 -7.97 16.12 -38.55
N HIS A 125 -7.64 15.63 -37.35
CA HIS A 125 -6.50 16.12 -36.57
C HIS A 125 -5.48 15.00 -36.33
N GLY A 126 -4.55 14.88 -37.27
CA GLY A 126 -3.21 14.38 -36.96
C GLY A 126 -2.33 15.57 -36.57
N ASP A 127 -2.16 15.81 -35.27
CA ASP A 127 -0.97 16.35 -34.59
C ASP A 127 -1.28 16.45 -33.07
N GLY A 128 -0.41 16.18 -32.09
CA GLY A 128 1.03 16.03 -32.11
C GLY A 128 1.51 15.38 -30.80
N LEU A 129 2.74 14.83 -30.85
CA LEU A 129 3.33 13.83 -29.96
C LEU A 129 2.70 12.42 -30.12
N LEU A 130 2.95 11.78 -31.27
CA LEU A 130 3.02 10.32 -31.30
C LEU A 130 4.10 9.91 -30.30
N LEU A 131 3.68 9.44 -29.12
CA LEU A 131 4.60 8.92 -28.13
C LEU A 131 5.13 7.60 -28.68
N SER A 132 6.35 7.64 -29.21
CA SER A 132 7.08 6.45 -29.62
C SER A 132 7.46 5.62 -28.41
N GLU A 133 7.71 4.33 -28.63
CA GLU A 133 8.31 3.51 -27.59
C GLU A 133 9.74 3.98 -27.28
N CYS A 134 10.10 3.89 -26.01
CA CYS A 134 11.40 4.16 -25.45
C CYS A 134 12.31 2.93 -25.55
N PRO A 135 13.27 2.88 -26.48
CA PRO A 135 14.09 1.69 -26.66
C PRO A 135 14.92 1.40 -25.40
N GLY A 136 14.96 0.13 -24.99
CA GLY A 136 15.73 -0.33 -23.82
C GLY A 136 15.09 -0.03 -22.47
N GLN A 137 13.91 0.58 -22.42
CA GLN A 137 13.16 0.79 -21.19
C GLN A 137 12.08 -0.29 -21.01
N ASN A 138 11.91 -0.76 -19.77
CA ASN A 138 10.83 -1.70 -19.44
C ASN A 138 9.48 -0.97 -19.41
N PHE A 139 9.45 0.23 -18.83
CA PHE A 139 8.29 1.11 -18.81
C PHE A 139 8.15 1.88 -20.14
N GLN A 140 6.92 2.00 -20.61
CA GLN A 140 6.53 2.62 -21.87
C GLN A 140 5.31 3.53 -21.66
N VAL A 141 5.53 4.85 -21.68
CA VAL A 141 4.45 5.85 -21.52
C VAL A 141 3.36 5.69 -22.59
N SER A 142 3.75 5.35 -23.81
CA SER A 142 2.82 5.13 -24.93
C SER A 142 1.86 3.97 -24.66
N ARG A 143 2.35 2.86 -24.09
CA ARG A 143 1.54 1.70 -23.70
C ARG A 143 0.62 2.04 -22.55
N LEU A 144 1.14 2.74 -21.53
CA LEU A 144 0.33 3.19 -20.40
C LEU A 144 -0.86 4.04 -20.87
N LEU A 145 -0.61 5.02 -21.74
CA LEU A 145 -1.66 5.85 -22.31
C LEU A 145 -2.63 5.02 -23.17
N SER A 146 -2.13 4.11 -23.99
CA SER A 146 -2.97 3.22 -24.80
C SER A 146 -3.92 2.40 -23.91
N ASP A 147 -3.42 1.81 -22.82
CA ASP A 147 -4.19 1.00 -21.90
C ASP A 147 -5.20 1.85 -21.10
N LEU A 148 -4.81 3.02 -20.62
CA LEU A 148 -5.71 3.96 -19.93
C LEU A 148 -6.86 4.40 -20.83
N HIS A 149 -6.59 4.79 -22.08
CA HIS A 149 -7.64 5.15 -23.03
C HIS A 149 -8.52 3.95 -23.39
N SER A 150 -7.92 2.76 -23.57
CA SER A 150 -8.67 1.53 -23.84
C SER A 150 -9.54 1.10 -22.66
N ALA A 151 -9.18 1.52 -21.43
CA ALA A 151 -9.99 1.29 -20.26
C ALA A 151 -11.25 2.16 -20.24
N LEU A 152 -11.28 3.29 -20.95
CA LEU A 152 -12.44 4.16 -21.03
C LEU A 152 -13.47 3.59 -22.01
N GLY A 153 -14.49 2.92 -21.45
CA GLY A 153 -15.60 2.38 -22.23
C GLY A 153 -16.64 3.45 -22.61
N PRO A 154 -17.66 3.06 -23.40
CA PRO A 154 -18.79 3.93 -23.71
C PRO A 154 -19.53 4.36 -22.43
N GLY A 155 -20.06 5.58 -22.42
CA GLY A 155 -20.67 6.18 -21.23
C GLY A 155 -19.63 6.43 -20.14
N SER A 156 -19.97 6.16 -18.88
CA SER A 156 -19.05 6.30 -17.73
C SER A 156 -18.38 4.98 -17.35
N GLU A 157 -18.44 3.94 -18.18
CA GLU A 157 -17.85 2.63 -17.89
C GLU A 157 -16.32 2.63 -17.92
N VAL A 158 -15.72 1.77 -17.10
CA VAL A 158 -14.28 1.45 -17.11
C VAL A 158 -14.12 -0.03 -17.38
N LEU A 159 -13.57 -0.39 -18.54
CA LEU A 159 -13.32 -1.78 -18.95
C LEU A 159 -12.22 -2.38 -18.08
N LEU A 160 -12.49 -3.57 -17.52
CA LEU A 160 -11.65 -4.12 -16.47
C LEU A 160 -10.30 -4.60 -17.00
N GLN A 161 -10.27 -5.29 -18.14
CA GLN A 161 -9.03 -5.86 -18.66
C GLN A 161 -8.00 -4.78 -19.06
N PRO A 162 -8.33 -3.75 -19.86
CA PRO A 162 -7.40 -2.65 -20.14
C PRO A 162 -7.04 -1.83 -18.90
N TYR A 163 -7.97 -1.65 -17.95
CA TYR A 163 -7.66 -1.04 -16.65
C TYR A 163 -6.54 -1.80 -15.91
N LEU A 164 -6.64 -3.13 -15.84
CA LEU A 164 -5.60 -3.96 -15.20
C LEU A 164 -4.30 -3.99 -16.02
N SER A 165 -4.36 -3.92 -17.36
CA SER A 165 -3.17 -3.76 -18.21
C SER A 165 -2.44 -2.45 -17.92
N SER A 166 -3.17 -1.35 -17.73
CA SER A 166 -2.56 -0.06 -17.36
C SER A 166 -1.79 -0.17 -16.05
N TRP A 167 -2.27 -0.97 -15.10
CA TRP A 167 -1.56 -1.25 -13.85
C TRP A 167 -0.28 -2.06 -14.05
N ASP A 168 -0.22 -2.98 -15.01
CA ASP A 168 1.03 -3.69 -15.32
C ASP A 168 2.10 -2.70 -15.81
N GLU A 169 1.71 -1.71 -16.60
CA GLU A 169 2.61 -0.67 -17.07
C GLU A 169 3.02 0.30 -15.94
N LEU A 170 2.09 0.69 -15.07
CA LEU A 170 2.38 1.47 -13.85
C LEU A 170 3.32 0.73 -12.88
N ILE A 171 3.21 -0.59 -12.78
CA ILE A 171 4.11 -1.42 -11.99
C ILE A 171 5.54 -1.34 -12.53
N LYS A 172 5.72 -1.42 -13.85
CA LYS A 172 7.04 -1.24 -14.48
C LYS A 172 7.60 0.17 -14.22
N PHE A 173 6.75 1.20 -14.25
CA PHE A 173 7.16 2.56 -13.87
C PHE A 173 7.70 2.59 -12.45
N MET A 174 6.95 2.05 -11.47
CA MET A 174 7.38 2.01 -10.07
C MET A 174 8.71 1.26 -9.89
N GLU A 175 8.89 0.13 -10.56
CA GLU A 175 10.13 -0.66 -10.51
C GLU A 175 11.31 0.05 -11.16
N SER A 176 11.05 0.90 -12.17
CA SER A 176 12.06 1.71 -12.83
C SER A 176 12.58 2.87 -11.97
N LEU A 177 11.88 3.24 -10.89
CA LEU A 177 12.34 4.23 -9.92
C LEU A 177 13.44 3.68 -8.99
N GLY A 178 13.66 2.35 -8.98
CA GLY A 178 14.78 1.71 -8.28
C GLY A 178 14.37 0.51 -7.44
N ALA A 179 15.37 -0.29 -7.04
CA ALA A 179 15.17 -1.57 -6.34
C ALA A 179 14.43 -1.45 -4.99
N VAL A 180 14.46 -0.27 -4.35
CA VAL A 180 13.80 -0.03 -3.06
C VAL A 180 12.27 -0.02 -3.18
N VAL A 181 11.73 0.14 -4.40
CA VAL A 181 10.28 0.24 -4.67
C VAL A 181 9.64 -1.14 -4.92
N GLU A 182 10.44 -2.20 -5.10
CA GLU A 182 9.97 -3.55 -5.49
C GLU A 182 8.97 -4.16 -4.47
N PHE A 183 9.17 -3.92 -3.18
CA PHE A 183 8.22 -4.38 -2.16
C PHE A 183 6.82 -3.77 -2.36
N PHE A 184 6.77 -2.48 -2.72
CA PHE A 184 5.51 -1.76 -2.93
C PHE A 184 4.85 -2.16 -4.25
N SER A 185 5.65 -2.32 -5.32
CA SER A 185 5.15 -2.79 -6.62
C SER A 185 4.55 -4.19 -6.51
N GLN A 186 5.16 -5.09 -5.71
CA GLN A 186 4.62 -6.41 -5.46
C GLN A 186 3.25 -6.37 -4.77
N LYS A 187 3.05 -5.47 -3.82
CA LYS A 187 1.74 -5.30 -3.16
C LYS A 187 0.65 -4.81 -4.12
N VAL A 188 1.01 -4.07 -5.18
CA VAL A 188 0.07 -3.68 -6.24
C VAL A 188 -0.20 -4.87 -7.16
N ARG A 189 0.84 -5.59 -7.59
CA ARG A 189 0.77 -6.80 -8.42
C ARG A 189 -0.14 -7.86 -7.81
N ASP A 190 -0.02 -8.12 -6.50
CA ASP A 190 -0.87 -9.08 -5.81
C ASP A 190 -2.36 -8.72 -5.94
N LYS A 191 -2.71 -7.43 -5.76
CA LYS A 191 -4.10 -6.96 -5.88
C LYS A 191 -4.65 -7.11 -7.29
N VAL A 192 -3.84 -6.75 -8.29
CA VAL A 192 -4.18 -6.93 -9.72
C VAL A 192 -4.43 -8.40 -10.02
N SER A 193 -3.56 -9.30 -9.52
CA SER A 193 -3.70 -10.75 -9.72
C SER A 193 -4.97 -11.33 -9.11
N VAL A 194 -5.40 -10.84 -7.94
CA VAL A 194 -6.66 -11.26 -7.31
C VAL A 194 -7.85 -10.91 -8.19
N ILE A 195 -7.93 -9.68 -8.72
CA ILE A 195 -9.03 -9.27 -9.60
C ILE A 195 -9.04 -10.12 -10.88
N ARG A 196 -7.87 -10.38 -11.48
CA ARG A 196 -7.77 -11.25 -12.68
C ARG A 196 -8.26 -12.65 -12.42
N ARG A 197 -7.84 -13.26 -11.29
CA ARG A 197 -8.26 -14.60 -10.91
C ARG A 197 -9.77 -14.67 -10.73
N LEU A 198 -10.37 -13.70 -10.03
CA LEU A 198 -11.83 -13.64 -9.84
C LEU A 198 -12.58 -13.47 -11.17
N ALA A 199 -12.05 -12.65 -12.09
CA ALA A 199 -12.61 -12.48 -13.42
C ALA A 199 -12.59 -13.79 -14.23
N GLN A 200 -11.48 -14.55 -14.15
CA GLN A 200 -11.34 -15.83 -14.83
C GLN A 200 -12.27 -16.90 -14.25
N GLU A 201 -12.31 -17.04 -12.91
CA GLU A 201 -13.22 -17.99 -12.25
C GLU A 201 -14.69 -17.70 -12.61
N GLU A 202 -15.04 -16.42 -12.81
CA GLU A 202 -16.38 -16.04 -13.21
C GLU A 202 -16.68 -16.33 -14.69
N LEU A 203 -15.68 -16.20 -15.56
CA LEU A 203 -15.80 -16.62 -16.96
C LEU A 203 -16.05 -18.14 -17.05
N GLU A 204 -15.26 -18.94 -16.32
CA GLU A 204 -15.38 -20.40 -16.28
C GLU A 204 -16.77 -20.83 -15.76
N ARG A 205 -17.28 -20.19 -14.69
CA ARG A 205 -18.65 -20.44 -14.20
C ARG A 205 -19.74 -20.15 -15.23
N GLN A 206 -19.55 -19.15 -16.09
CA GLN A 206 -20.52 -18.82 -17.14
C GLN A 206 -20.48 -19.82 -18.30
N GLU A 207 -19.31 -20.36 -18.61
CA GLU A 207 -19.13 -21.40 -19.63
C GLU A 207 -19.68 -22.77 -19.17
N GLU A 208 -19.65 -23.05 -17.86
CA GLU A 208 -20.18 -24.30 -17.27
C GLU A 208 -21.69 -24.27 -16.93
N GLY A 209 -22.38 -23.14 -17.14
CA GLY A 209 -23.85 -23.01 -17.01
C GLY A 209 -24.62 -23.94 -17.98
N PRO A 210 -25.93 -24.22 -17.77
CA PRO A 210 -26.58 -25.49 -18.13
C PRO A 210 -26.65 -25.78 -19.64
N GLN A 211 -25.56 -26.28 -20.21
CA GLN A 211 -25.54 -27.07 -21.43
C GLN A 211 -25.54 -28.57 -21.08
N ARG A 212 -26.63 -29.03 -20.47
CA ARG A 212 -26.98 -30.46 -20.44
C ARG A 212 -28.48 -30.66 -20.60
N MET A 213 -28.95 -30.59 -21.85
CA MET A 213 -29.87 -31.60 -22.42
C MET A 213 -30.10 -31.32 -23.90
N GLY A 214 -29.83 -32.30 -24.77
CA GLY A 214 -30.48 -32.30 -26.09
C GLY A 214 -29.73 -32.82 -27.31
N THR A 215 -28.97 -33.93 -27.23
CA THR A 215 -28.68 -34.72 -28.46
C THR A 215 -28.83 -36.23 -28.20
N GLY A 216 -30.02 -36.63 -27.78
CA GLY A 216 -30.51 -38.01 -27.90
C GLY A 216 -31.68 -38.07 -28.87
N ARG A 217 -31.44 -37.86 -30.17
CA ARG A 217 -32.49 -37.96 -31.19
C ARG A 217 -32.70 -39.44 -31.55
N ASN A 218 -33.54 -40.13 -30.76
CA ASN A 218 -34.09 -41.41 -31.18
C ASN A 218 -35.13 -41.13 -32.28
N LYS A 219 -34.87 -41.62 -33.49
CA LYS A 219 -35.84 -41.65 -34.58
C LYS A 219 -36.91 -42.70 -34.25
N HIS A 220 -38.11 -42.26 -33.92
CA HIS A 220 -39.33 -43.00 -34.28
C HIS A 220 -40.26 -42.03 -34.98
N LYS A 221 -40.68 -42.44 -36.18
CA LYS A 221 -41.46 -41.69 -37.15
C LYS A 221 -42.79 -42.40 -37.24
N ASP A 222 -43.84 -41.77 -36.71
CA ASP A 222 -45.22 -42.05 -37.11
C ASP A 222 -45.90 -40.74 -37.51
N PRO A 223 -46.60 -40.68 -38.67
CA PRO A 223 -47.26 -39.48 -39.14
C PRO A 223 -48.77 -39.52 -38.84
N GLY A 224 -49.34 -38.40 -38.41
CA GLY A 224 -50.80 -38.29 -38.33
C GLY A 224 -51.35 -36.98 -37.80
N SER A 225 -52.02 -36.25 -38.69
CA SER A 225 -53.17 -35.36 -38.43
C SER A 225 -52.96 -33.85 -38.26
N LEU A 226 -53.21 -33.16 -39.39
CA LEU A 226 -54.03 -31.96 -39.61
C LEU A 226 -54.41 -31.02 -38.45
N GLY A 227 -54.23 -29.72 -38.70
CA GLY A 227 -55.01 -28.64 -38.07
C GLY A 227 -54.52 -27.25 -38.48
N ASN A 228 -55.23 -26.61 -39.41
CA ASN A 228 -55.01 -25.26 -39.96
C ASN A 228 -55.54 -24.13 -39.04
N THR A 229 -55.30 -22.88 -39.46
CA THR A 229 -55.84 -21.55 -39.03
C THR A 229 -55.05 -20.90 -37.89
N GLY A 230 -54.65 -19.63 -37.87
CA GLY A 230 -54.96 -18.39 -38.59
C GLY A 230 -54.67 -17.24 -37.58
N PRO A 231 -54.25 -16.02 -37.98
CA PRO A 231 -53.59 -15.06 -37.08
C PRO A 231 -54.56 -14.08 -36.37
N GLU A 232 -54.03 -13.37 -35.37
CA GLU A 232 -54.47 -12.06 -34.81
C GLU A 232 -55.06 -11.99 -33.38
N ALA A 233 -54.76 -10.83 -32.75
CA ALA A 233 -55.17 -10.24 -31.46
C ALA A 233 -54.39 -10.69 -30.20
N GLU A 234 -53.28 -10.04 -29.87
CA GLU A 234 -53.14 -8.75 -29.15
C GLU A 234 -53.37 -8.81 -27.62
N ASN A 235 -52.24 -8.66 -26.93
CA ASN A 235 -52.01 -7.63 -25.91
C ASN A 235 -52.71 -7.76 -24.54
N GLN A 236 -52.03 -8.37 -23.57
CA GLN A 236 -51.98 -7.92 -22.16
C GLN A 236 -51.02 -8.79 -21.34
N LEU A 237 -49.74 -8.41 -21.30
CA LEU A 237 -48.93 -8.35 -20.07
C LEU A 237 -47.57 -7.69 -20.38
N GLN A 238 -47.60 -6.41 -20.77
CA GLN A 238 -46.44 -5.54 -20.70
C GLN A 238 -46.51 -4.75 -19.39
N HIS A 239 -46.01 -5.34 -18.31
CA HIS A 239 -45.43 -4.58 -17.21
C HIS A 239 -44.59 -5.53 -16.34
N LEU A 240 -43.31 -5.66 -16.70
CA LEU A 240 -42.15 -6.11 -15.89
C LEU A 240 -41.00 -6.35 -16.89
N GLY A 241 -40.57 -5.29 -17.58
CA GLY A 241 -39.46 -5.35 -18.52
C GLY A 241 -38.57 -4.13 -18.31
N ALA A 242 -37.41 -4.36 -17.68
CA ALA A 242 -36.22 -3.51 -17.82
C ALA A 242 -34.91 -4.11 -17.24
N ASP A 243 -34.90 -5.30 -16.63
CA ASP A 243 -33.68 -5.87 -16.01
C ASP A 243 -33.15 -7.15 -16.71
N GLY A 244 -33.41 -7.29 -18.02
CA GLY A 244 -33.18 -8.56 -18.74
C GLY A 244 -32.04 -8.62 -19.76
N GLU A 245 -31.24 -7.55 -19.94
CA GLU A 245 -30.27 -7.47 -21.05
C GLU A 245 -28.78 -7.35 -20.67
N ASN A 246 -28.37 -7.57 -19.41
CA ASN A 246 -26.96 -7.36 -19.02
C ASN A 246 -26.25 -8.56 -18.35
N GLU A 247 -26.80 -9.78 -18.46
CA GLU A 247 -26.18 -11.02 -17.93
C GLU A 247 -25.12 -11.64 -18.88
N ARG A 248 -24.48 -10.84 -19.74
CA ARG A 248 -23.31 -11.30 -20.52
C ARG A 248 -22.12 -10.39 -20.25
N GLY A 249 -21.40 -10.71 -19.18
CA GLY A 249 -20.10 -10.11 -18.88
C GLY A 249 -19.95 -9.62 -17.45
N SER A 250 -20.20 -10.47 -16.45
CA SER A 250 -19.61 -10.26 -15.12
C SER A 250 -18.11 -10.02 -15.29
N TYR A 251 -17.56 -9.05 -14.56
CA TYR A 251 -16.14 -8.67 -14.66
C TYR A 251 -15.66 -8.15 -16.04
N LYS A 252 -16.57 -7.80 -16.95
CA LYS A 252 -16.23 -7.06 -18.18
C LYS A 252 -15.81 -5.62 -17.88
N SER A 253 -16.50 -4.97 -16.94
CA SER A 253 -16.22 -3.60 -16.50
C SER A 253 -16.15 -3.52 -14.98
N VAL A 254 -15.64 -2.39 -14.48
CA VAL A 254 -15.63 -2.07 -13.05
C VAL A 254 -17.05 -2.13 -12.46
N ARG A 255 -18.07 -1.54 -13.12
CA ARG A 255 -19.45 -1.59 -12.63
C ARG A 255 -20.01 -3.00 -12.65
N SER A 256 -19.77 -3.77 -13.71
CA SER A 256 -20.29 -5.14 -13.76
C SER A 256 -19.62 -6.02 -12.70
N MET A 257 -18.32 -5.86 -12.46
CA MET A 257 -17.63 -6.50 -11.33
C MET A 257 -18.27 -6.14 -9.98
N ILE A 258 -18.42 -4.83 -9.69
CA ILE A 258 -18.99 -4.37 -8.42
C ILE A 258 -20.40 -4.94 -8.22
N ARG A 259 -21.26 -4.88 -9.25
CA ARG A 259 -22.61 -5.44 -9.20
C ARG A 259 -22.62 -6.95 -8.94
N THR A 260 -21.78 -7.71 -9.64
CA THR A 260 -21.68 -9.17 -9.47
C THR A 260 -21.18 -9.54 -8.07
N GLU A 261 -20.21 -8.82 -7.52
CA GLU A 261 -19.69 -9.12 -6.18
C GLU A 261 -20.68 -8.79 -5.08
N LEU A 262 -21.39 -7.66 -5.20
CA LEU A 262 -22.42 -7.26 -4.24
C LEU A 262 -23.62 -8.21 -4.28
N SER A 263 -24.11 -8.59 -5.47
CA SER A 263 -25.27 -9.49 -5.60
C SER A 263 -25.01 -10.89 -5.03
N ARG A 264 -23.73 -11.30 -4.96
CA ARG A 264 -23.32 -12.59 -4.40
C ARG A 264 -22.82 -12.52 -2.96
N GLY A 265 -22.88 -11.35 -2.32
CA GLY A 265 -22.40 -11.18 -0.95
C GLY A 265 -20.90 -11.44 -0.76
N MET A 266 -20.09 -11.22 -1.80
CA MET A 266 -18.63 -11.40 -1.72
C MET A 266 -17.91 -10.23 -1.03
N VAL A 267 -18.61 -9.11 -0.87
CA VAL A 267 -18.11 -7.90 -0.21
C VAL A 267 -18.58 -7.91 1.24
N ASP A 268 -17.63 -7.97 2.17
CA ASP A 268 -17.89 -7.80 3.60
C ASP A 268 -17.27 -6.47 4.06
N PHE A 269 -18.04 -5.70 4.83
CA PHE A 269 -17.65 -4.38 5.31
C PHE A 269 -16.96 -4.42 6.69
N GLU A 270 -17.06 -5.53 7.40
CA GLU A 270 -16.51 -5.74 8.74
C GLU A 270 -15.30 -6.69 8.73
N ARG A 271 -15.25 -7.61 7.76
CA ARG A 271 -14.19 -8.62 7.65
C ARG A 271 -13.36 -8.46 6.39
N GLU A 272 -12.10 -8.89 6.45
CA GLU A 272 -11.23 -8.90 5.28
C GLU A 272 -11.64 -10.03 4.32
N THR A 273 -12.30 -9.67 3.22
CA THR A 273 -12.53 -10.57 2.09
C THR A 273 -11.53 -10.30 0.97
N ALA A 274 -11.18 -11.34 0.22
CA ALA A 274 -10.35 -11.23 -0.97
C ALA A 274 -11.16 -10.78 -2.20
N SER A 275 -12.10 -9.83 -2.04
CA SER A 275 -12.99 -9.36 -3.10
C SER A 275 -12.29 -8.44 -4.09
N GLY A 276 -12.76 -8.44 -5.32
CA GLY A 276 -12.37 -7.53 -6.38
C GLY A 276 -12.60 -6.07 -5.99
N CYS A 277 -13.71 -5.74 -5.35
CA CYS A 277 -14.06 -4.40 -4.87
C CYS A 277 -13.01 -3.85 -3.88
N ARG A 278 -12.52 -4.68 -2.94
CA ARG A 278 -11.51 -4.24 -1.95
C ARG A 278 -10.18 -3.97 -2.60
N ASN A 279 -9.79 -4.86 -3.52
CA ASN A 279 -8.56 -4.70 -4.28
C ASN A 279 -8.65 -3.49 -5.21
N LEU A 280 -9.79 -3.29 -5.88
CA LEU A 280 -10.07 -2.14 -6.73
C LEU A 280 -10.00 -0.83 -5.95
N LEU A 281 -10.61 -0.74 -4.77
CA LEU A 281 -10.56 0.47 -3.94
C LEU A 281 -9.12 0.84 -3.58
N ARG A 282 -8.30 -0.14 -3.19
CA ARG A 282 -6.89 0.06 -2.85
C ARG A 282 -6.06 0.48 -4.07
N LEU A 283 -6.36 -0.10 -5.24
CA LEU A 283 -5.77 0.33 -6.51
C LEU A 283 -6.19 1.78 -6.82
N ASN A 284 -7.47 2.12 -6.69
CA ASN A 284 -7.97 3.47 -6.98
C ASN A 284 -7.30 4.55 -6.12
N ARG A 285 -7.08 4.29 -4.82
CA ARG A 285 -6.29 5.17 -3.94
C ARG A 285 -4.83 5.32 -4.39
N SER A 286 -4.22 4.23 -4.85
CA SER A 286 -2.85 4.24 -5.38
C SER A 286 -2.77 4.99 -6.72
N LEU A 287 -3.84 4.94 -7.53
CA LEU A 287 -3.93 5.68 -8.79
C LEU A 287 -3.97 7.19 -8.54
N LEU A 288 -4.73 7.63 -7.53
CA LEU A 288 -4.74 9.02 -7.10
C LEU A 288 -3.35 9.50 -6.67
N TRP A 289 -2.61 8.69 -5.93
CA TRP A 289 -1.22 9.01 -5.57
C TRP A 289 -0.34 9.21 -6.81
N LEU A 290 -0.41 8.28 -7.77
CA LEU A 290 0.33 8.40 -9.03
C LEU A 290 -0.08 9.64 -9.81
N GLN A 291 -1.38 9.94 -9.91
CA GLN A 291 -1.89 11.15 -10.57
C GLN A 291 -1.29 12.41 -9.95
N LEU A 292 -1.34 12.54 -8.61
CA LEU A 292 -0.78 13.69 -7.89
C LEU A 292 0.73 13.78 -8.07
N PHE A 293 1.44 12.65 -8.01
CA PHE A 293 2.88 12.64 -8.19
C PHE A 293 3.28 13.07 -9.60
N LEU A 294 2.65 12.51 -10.64
CA LEU A 294 2.92 12.88 -12.04
C LEU A 294 2.53 14.32 -12.34
N LYS A 295 1.42 14.82 -11.75
CA LYS A 295 0.99 16.22 -11.86
C LYS A 295 2.00 17.17 -11.23
N ASN A 296 2.40 16.89 -10.00
CA ASN A 296 3.44 17.64 -9.28
C ASN A 296 4.77 17.66 -10.06
N MET A 297 5.06 16.60 -10.82
CA MET A 297 6.20 16.56 -11.72
C MET A 297 5.98 17.33 -13.03
N ALA A 298 4.75 17.47 -13.53
CA ALA A 298 4.45 18.24 -14.72
C ALA A 298 4.50 19.76 -14.47
N ASP A 299 4.07 20.22 -13.29
CA ASP A 299 3.92 21.64 -12.93
C ASP A 299 5.25 22.44 -12.96
N GLY A 300 6.41 21.75 -12.91
CA GLY A 300 7.73 22.38 -13.07
C GLY A 300 8.20 23.15 -11.82
N PRO A 301 8.99 24.23 -11.99
CA PRO A 301 9.50 25.04 -10.89
C PRO A 301 8.38 25.67 -10.06
N ASP A 302 8.60 25.80 -8.75
CA ASP A 302 7.68 26.47 -7.84
C ASP A 302 7.67 28.01 -8.02
N ALA A 303 6.86 28.71 -7.23
CA ALA A 303 6.71 30.18 -7.32
C ALA A 303 8.03 30.94 -7.10
N ASP A 304 9.01 30.34 -6.40
CA ASP A 304 10.34 30.90 -6.16
C ASP A 304 11.34 30.53 -7.28
N GLY A 305 10.88 29.83 -8.32
CA GLY A 305 11.69 29.36 -9.45
C GLY A 305 12.53 28.14 -9.13
N ARG A 306 12.31 27.47 -7.98
CA ARG A 306 13.05 26.27 -7.59
C ARG A 306 12.39 25.02 -8.17
N LEU A 307 13.17 24.23 -8.90
CA LEU A 307 12.72 22.89 -9.30
C LEU A 307 12.85 21.94 -8.10
N ARG A 308 11.71 21.52 -7.56
CA ARG A 308 11.64 20.59 -6.42
C ARG A 308 12.13 19.20 -6.84
N SER A 309 12.69 18.44 -5.91
CA SER A 309 13.20 17.09 -6.22
C SER A 309 12.06 16.07 -6.37
N PRO A 310 12.21 15.00 -7.18
CA PRO A 310 11.17 13.97 -7.31
C PRO A 310 10.78 13.34 -5.97
N GLY A 311 11.70 13.24 -5.00
CA GLY A 311 11.41 12.80 -3.65
C GLY A 311 10.51 13.76 -2.86
N GLU A 312 10.71 15.07 -2.96
CA GLU A 312 9.81 16.07 -2.36
C GLU A 312 8.39 15.99 -2.95
N LEU A 313 8.30 15.91 -4.28
CA LEU A 313 7.03 15.80 -5.01
C LEU A 313 6.28 14.50 -4.67
N CYS A 314 7.01 13.39 -4.58
CA CYS A 314 6.49 12.08 -4.21
C CYS A 314 6.00 12.04 -2.75
N ARG A 315 6.74 12.65 -1.82
CA ARG A 315 6.33 12.79 -0.43
C ARG A 315 5.01 13.51 -0.30
N GLU A 316 4.87 14.64 -0.98
CA GLU A 316 3.65 15.45 -0.95
C GLU A 316 2.45 14.66 -1.48
N ALA A 317 2.59 14.01 -2.64
CA ALA A 317 1.55 13.16 -3.20
C ALA A 317 1.19 12.00 -2.25
N TYR A 318 2.18 11.34 -1.63
CA TYR A 318 1.97 10.22 -0.72
C TYR A 318 1.18 10.65 0.52
N GLN A 319 1.56 11.78 1.11
CA GLN A 319 0.89 12.34 2.28
C GLN A 319 -0.59 12.64 2.02
N GLN A 320 -0.92 13.11 0.82
CA GLN A 320 -2.30 13.41 0.44
C GLN A 320 -3.12 12.15 0.15
N ALA A 321 -2.60 11.22 -0.65
CA ALA A 321 -3.41 10.12 -1.20
C ALA A 321 -3.35 8.81 -0.40
N LEU A 322 -2.19 8.46 0.17
CA LEU A 322 -1.95 7.11 0.72
C LEU A 322 -1.66 7.09 2.22
N ALA A 323 -0.95 8.09 2.74
CA ALA A 323 -0.60 8.14 4.16
C ALA A 323 -1.81 7.97 5.10
N PRO A 324 -2.99 8.57 4.85
CA PRO A 324 -4.16 8.42 5.72
C PRO A 324 -4.57 6.95 5.93
N TYR A 325 -4.29 6.09 4.95
CA TYR A 325 -4.67 4.67 4.94
C TYR A 325 -3.56 3.72 5.38
N HIS A 326 -2.37 4.24 5.67
CA HIS A 326 -1.21 3.43 6.03
C HIS A 326 -0.91 3.53 7.54
N PRO A 327 -0.66 2.39 8.22
CA PRO A 327 -0.14 2.37 9.58
C PRO A 327 1.19 3.11 9.69
N TRP A 328 1.55 3.57 10.89
CA TRP A 328 2.77 4.35 11.11
C TRP A 328 4.02 3.66 10.54
N LEU A 329 4.16 2.35 10.72
CA LEU A 329 5.33 1.60 10.23
C LEU A 329 5.44 1.66 8.71
N ILE A 330 4.31 1.54 8.00
CA ILE A 330 4.27 1.66 6.55
C ILE A 330 4.58 3.10 6.11
N ARG A 331 4.12 4.11 6.86
CA ARG A 331 4.50 5.52 6.61
C ARG A 331 6.00 5.73 6.76
N ARG A 332 6.63 5.15 7.79
CA ARG A 332 8.10 5.24 7.96
C ARG A 332 8.86 4.52 6.86
N ALA A 333 8.40 3.34 6.44
CA ALA A 333 8.99 2.61 5.32
C ALA A 333 8.89 3.42 4.01
N ALA A 334 7.73 4.04 3.75
CA ALA A 334 7.53 4.90 2.59
C ALA A 334 8.50 6.11 2.59
N GLU A 335 8.72 6.75 3.74
CA GLU A 335 9.70 7.85 3.85
C GLU A 335 11.12 7.42 3.47
N ILE A 336 11.55 6.22 3.84
CA ILE A 336 12.86 5.68 3.46
C ILE A 336 12.93 5.48 1.94
N VAL A 337 11.87 4.94 1.32
CA VAL A 337 11.80 4.74 -0.13
C VAL A 337 11.81 6.07 -0.87
N ILE A 338 11.08 7.07 -0.36
CA ILE A 338 11.04 8.41 -0.93
C ILE A 338 12.43 9.08 -0.91
N LEU A 339 13.23 8.85 0.13
CA LEU A 339 14.62 9.32 0.18
C LEU A 339 15.52 8.64 -0.86
N ALA A 340 15.16 7.43 -1.29
CA ALA A 340 15.85 6.69 -2.34
C ALA A 340 15.30 6.98 -3.76
N MET A 341 14.41 7.96 -3.91
CA MET A 341 13.89 8.35 -5.22
C MET A 341 15.01 8.83 -6.14
N PRO A 342 14.94 8.53 -7.44
CA PRO A 342 15.97 8.92 -8.38
C PRO A 342 15.90 10.42 -8.70
N GLU A 343 17.00 10.94 -9.26
CA GLU A 343 17.06 12.31 -9.77
C GLU A 343 16.28 12.47 -11.09
N TRP A 344 15.99 13.73 -11.45
CA TRP A 344 15.25 14.10 -12.66
C TRP A 344 15.81 13.50 -13.94
N ASP A 345 17.14 13.43 -14.08
CA ASP A 345 17.76 12.87 -15.30
C ASP A 345 17.41 11.40 -15.52
N THR A 346 17.24 10.64 -14.44
CA THR A 346 16.81 9.24 -14.54
C THR A 346 15.35 9.18 -14.97
N PHE A 347 14.51 10.04 -14.41
CA PHE A 347 13.10 10.13 -14.79
C PHE A 347 12.93 10.53 -16.26
N PHE A 348 13.67 11.52 -16.75
CA PHE A 348 13.62 11.95 -18.15
C PHE A 348 14.00 10.81 -19.12
N ARG A 349 14.99 9.98 -18.76
CA ARG A 349 15.33 8.77 -19.53
C ARG A 349 14.19 7.75 -19.59
N LEU A 350 13.39 7.61 -18.54
CA LEU A 350 12.25 6.69 -18.52
C LEU A 350 11.14 7.09 -19.50
N VAL A 351 11.00 8.39 -19.77
CA VAL A 351 9.98 8.93 -20.68
C VAL A 351 10.58 9.43 -22.01
N CYS A 352 11.85 9.14 -22.27
CA CYS A 352 12.60 9.54 -23.48
C CYS A 352 12.58 11.03 -23.81
N VAL A 353 12.73 11.86 -22.79
CA VAL A 353 12.89 13.31 -22.94
C VAL A 353 14.23 13.73 -22.36
N HIS A 354 14.64 14.97 -22.64
CA HIS A 354 15.92 15.50 -22.15
C HIS A 354 15.74 16.68 -21.18
N SER A 355 14.51 17.20 -21.04
CA SER A 355 14.25 18.37 -20.20
C SER A 355 12.87 18.33 -19.57
N GLN A 356 12.71 19.13 -18.52
CA GLN A 356 11.42 19.35 -17.86
C GLN A 356 10.36 19.92 -18.83
N ALA A 357 10.77 20.80 -19.73
CA ALA A 357 9.86 21.42 -20.70
C ALA A 357 9.32 20.41 -21.73
N GLU A 358 10.11 19.38 -22.06
CA GLU A 358 9.68 18.27 -22.91
C GLU A 358 8.86 17.24 -22.12
N ALA A 359 9.21 17.00 -20.84
CA ALA A 359 8.51 16.05 -19.97
C ALA A 359 7.08 16.50 -19.65
N ALA A 360 6.91 17.78 -19.30
CA ALA A 360 5.64 18.34 -18.84
C ALA A 360 4.42 18.02 -19.74
N PRO A 361 4.44 18.25 -21.07
CA PRO A 361 3.29 17.92 -21.92
C PRO A 361 3.03 16.41 -22.02
N VAL A 362 4.06 15.56 -21.90
CA VAL A 362 3.90 14.11 -21.88
C VAL A 362 3.21 13.68 -20.59
N LEU A 363 3.66 14.20 -19.45
CA LEU A 363 3.08 13.93 -18.14
C LEU A 363 1.64 14.45 -18.03
N ASP A 364 1.35 15.65 -18.52
CA ASP A 364 -0.01 16.22 -18.50
C ASP A 364 -1.01 15.32 -19.23
N ARG A 365 -0.62 14.72 -20.36
CA ARG A 365 -1.47 13.74 -21.08
C ARG A 365 -1.74 12.49 -20.25
N VAL A 366 -0.72 11.97 -19.57
CA VAL A 366 -0.87 10.80 -18.67
C VAL A 366 -1.78 11.16 -17.49
N VAL A 367 -1.55 12.32 -16.87
CA VAL A 367 -2.34 12.81 -15.73
C VAL A 367 -3.81 12.92 -16.10
N ARG A 368 -4.15 13.52 -17.25
CA ARG A 368 -5.54 13.62 -17.73
C ARG A 368 -6.18 12.26 -17.99
N ALA A 369 -5.46 11.34 -18.61
CA ALA A 369 -5.97 9.99 -18.85
C ALA A 369 -6.21 9.23 -17.54
N ILE A 370 -5.28 9.33 -16.58
CA ILE A 370 -5.44 8.76 -15.23
C ILE A 370 -6.62 9.40 -14.51
N GLU A 371 -6.76 10.73 -14.56
CA GLU A 371 -7.83 11.48 -13.90
C GLU A 371 -9.23 11.03 -14.37
N GLU A 372 -9.40 10.80 -15.66
CA GLU A 372 -10.68 10.32 -16.21
C GLU A 372 -10.99 8.89 -15.76
N VAL A 373 -9.99 7.98 -15.81
CA VAL A 373 -10.14 6.59 -15.32
C VAL A 373 -10.45 6.57 -13.82
N TYR A 374 -9.73 7.38 -13.03
CA TYR A 374 -9.93 7.52 -11.60
C TYR A 374 -11.34 8.04 -11.29
N SER A 375 -11.77 9.11 -11.95
CA SER A 375 -13.07 9.74 -11.70
C SER A 375 -14.24 8.79 -12.00
N ARG A 376 -14.18 8.06 -13.11
CA ARG A 376 -15.20 7.05 -13.43
C ARG A 376 -15.20 5.87 -12.47
N THR A 377 -14.01 5.40 -12.06
CA THR A 377 -13.86 4.32 -11.08
C THR A 377 -14.39 4.75 -9.71
N GLN A 378 -14.07 5.97 -9.29
CA GLN A 378 -14.55 6.57 -8.04
C GLN A 378 -16.07 6.74 -8.06
N GLY A 379 -16.65 7.21 -9.17
CA GLY A 379 -18.09 7.28 -9.36
C GLY A 379 -18.76 5.91 -9.24
N ALA A 380 -18.24 4.88 -9.92
CA ALA A 380 -18.75 3.52 -9.83
C ALA A 380 -18.68 2.93 -8.40
N LEU A 381 -17.61 3.23 -7.66
CA LEU A 381 -17.48 2.83 -6.25
C LEU A 381 -18.49 3.59 -5.36
N GLN A 382 -18.67 4.89 -5.56
CA GLN A 382 -19.61 5.70 -4.77
C GLN A 382 -21.07 5.29 -5.01
N GLU A 383 -21.46 5.10 -6.28
CA GLU A 383 -22.81 4.69 -6.70
C GLU A 383 -23.27 3.40 -6.00
N HIS A 384 -22.37 2.44 -5.80
CA HIS A 384 -22.74 1.08 -5.37
C HIS A 384 -22.27 0.71 -3.96
N VAL A 385 -21.17 1.29 -3.46
CA VAL A 385 -20.60 0.94 -2.15
C VAL A 385 -21.13 1.84 -1.03
N VAL A 386 -21.41 3.12 -1.31
CA VAL A 386 -22.01 4.04 -0.32
C VAL A 386 -23.52 3.81 -0.19
N CYS A 387 -24.22 3.55 -1.29
CA CYS A 387 -25.68 3.42 -1.31
C CYS A 387 -26.24 2.14 -0.68
N GLN A 388 -25.41 1.16 -0.32
CA GLN A 388 -25.87 -0.09 0.32
C GLN A 388 -25.66 -0.12 1.84
N SER A 389 -25.18 0.98 2.40
CA SER A 389 -24.95 1.12 3.85
C SER A 389 -25.76 2.26 4.49
N ALA A 390 -26.74 2.79 3.74
CA ALA A 390 -27.89 3.55 4.22
C ALA A 390 -29.15 2.70 4.04
#